data_AF-A0A5J4WFG9-F1
#
_entry.id   AF-A0A5J4WFG9-F1
#
_cell.length_a   1.000
_cell.length_b   1.000
_cell.length_c   1.000
_cell.angle_alpha   90.00
_cell.angle_beta   90.00
_cell.angle_gamma   90.00
#
_symmetry.space_group_name_H-M   'P 1'
#
loop_
_entity.id
_entity.type
_entity.pdbx_description
1 polymer ?
#
loop_
_entity_poly.entity_id
_entity_poly.type
_entity_poly.pdbx_seq_one_letter_code
_entity_poly.pdbx_strand_id
1 'polypeptide(L)'
;MGIQNRTKEEVHTLEIFPRTPMEEALQPQPNIGMGEKTIRYLETWKLVKGMEFIQKGFFLLFKNEDSEKRLQERLGICPFSGSRVEEIAHTEKWEEELREKIIEQIHSEQAKWFNPTFIIPKPHQKWRKILDASALIKEIQTIHFKMNGTDQVRDLIRKGDWASSIDLKSVFHHLIVYPPHRPYLAFEAMGKVYQYRAMPLGTQLSPNFLAQALAMVLTKIRRESDIKILNYVDDLLLLHLNKERLRKQTLIIMKILEAFGWTIAQEKCQIEPKLQINFL
;
A
#
# COMPACT_ATOMS: atom_id res chain seq x y z
N MET A 1 -45.03 -2.90 -18.41
CA MET A 1 -44.67 -1.63 -17.74
C MET A 1 -44.06 -1.98 -16.39
N GLY A 2 -42.78 -1.69 -16.18
CA GLY A 2 -42.11 -1.99 -14.92
C GLY A 2 -40.61 -2.27 -15.03
N ILE A 3 -39.88 -1.54 -15.88
CA ILE A 3 -38.40 -1.49 -15.83
C ILE A 3 -38.01 -0.03 -15.99
N GLN A 4 -38.01 0.72 -14.90
CA GLN A 4 -37.32 2.01 -14.81
C GLN A 4 -37.31 2.46 -13.34
N ASN A 5 -36.32 1.97 -12.60
CA ASN A 5 -35.81 2.61 -11.38
C ASN A 5 -34.36 2.16 -11.08
N ARG A 6 -33.60 1.82 -12.13
CA ARG A 6 -32.13 1.72 -12.11
C ARG A 6 -31.55 2.83 -12.99
N THR A 7 -31.87 4.09 -12.70
CA THR A 7 -31.48 5.19 -13.60
C THR A 7 -31.41 6.52 -12.85
N LYS A 8 -30.24 6.80 -12.26
CA LYS A 8 -29.54 8.11 -12.34
C LYS A 8 -28.24 8.17 -11.51
N GLU A 9 -28.14 7.45 -10.39
CA GLU A 9 -26.91 7.45 -9.59
C GLU A 9 -25.81 6.55 -10.17
N GLU A 10 -26.15 5.41 -10.76
CA GLU A 10 -25.17 4.51 -11.42
C GLU A 10 -24.55 5.13 -12.67
N VAL A 11 -25.25 6.05 -13.34
CA VAL A 11 -24.89 6.60 -14.66
C VAL A 11 -23.67 7.54 -14.60
N HIS A 12 -23.31 8.08 -13.43
CA HIS A 12 -22.15 8.97 -13.29
C HIS A 12 -20.91 8.34 -12.64
N THR A 13 -20.94 7.04 -12.33
CA THR A 13 -19.95 6.44 -11.45
C THR A 13 -18.55 6.30 -12.07
N LEU A 14 -18.38 6.37 -13.41
CA LEU A 14 -17.09 6.10 -14.07
C LEU A 14 -16.99 6.79 -15.45
N GLU A 15 -16.72 8.10 -15.48
CA GLU A 15 -16.27 8.79 -16.71
C GLU A 15 -14.74 8.75 -16.87
N ILE A 16 -14.00 8.51 -15.78
CA ILE A 16 -12.53 8.50 -15.75
C ILE A 16 -11.93 7.21 -16.34
N PHE A 17 -12.64 6.09 -16.17
CA PHE A 17 -12.23 4.76 -16.62
C PHE A 17 -13.40 4.04 -17.31
N PRO A 18 -13.12 3.11 -18.25
CA PRO A 18 -14.17 2.31 -18.88
C PRO A 18 -15.00 1.56 -17.84
N ARG A 19 -16.33 1.49 -18.02
CA ARG A 19 -17.25 0.91 -17.03
C ARG A 19 -17.04 -0.58 -16.80
N THR A 20 -16.97 -1.36 -17.87
CA THR A 20 -16.96 -2.83 -17.80
C THR A 20 -15.79 -3.39 -16.97
N PRO A 21 -14.52 -3.01 -17.21
CA PRO A 21 -13.40 -3.50 -16.40
C PRO A 21 -13.50 -3.11 -14.91
N MET A 22 -14.11 -1.96 -14.63
CA MET A 22 -14.25 -1.46 -13.26
C MET A 22 -15.38 -2.17 -12.50
N GLU A 23 -16.51 -2.43 -13.16
CA GLU A 23 -17.62 -3.19 -12.57
C GLU A 23 -17.23 -4.64 -12.32
N GLU A 24 -16.43 -5.25 -13.20
CA GLU A 24 -15.85 -6.59 -13.02
C GLU A 24 -14.90 -6.61 -11.82
N ALA A 25 -13.99 -5.63 -11.73
CA ALA A 25 -13.06 -5.52 -10.60
C ALA A 25 -13.77 -5.32 -9.25
N LEU A 26 -14.90 -4.62 -9.23
CA LEU A 26 -15.69 -4.38 -8.02
C LEU A 26 -16.56 -5.56 -7.60
N GLN A 27 -16.66 -6.63 -8.40
CA GLN A 27 -17.36 -7.84 -7.98
C GLN A 27 -16.68 -8.47 -6.75
N PRO A 28 -17.45 -9.12 -5.86
CA PRO A 28 -16.91 -9.80 -4.70
C PRO A 28 -15.80 -10.78 -5.08
N GLN A 29 -14.58 -10.48 -4.64
CA GLN A 29 -13.44 -11.36 -4.83
C GLN A 29 -13.37 -12.38 -3.68
N PRO A 30 -12.92 -13.62 -3.93
CA PRO A 30 -12.67 -14.58 -2.86
C PRO A 30 -11.73 -13.99 -1.80
N ASN A 31 -12.05 -14.21 -0.53
CA ASN A 31 -11.23 -13.73 0.57
C ASN A 31 -9.93 -14.56 0.68
N ILE A 32 -8.91 -14.13 -0.07
CA ILE A 32 -7.59 -14.80 -0.14
C ILE A 32 -6.59 -14.13 0.83
N GLY A 33 -7.03 -13.21 1.69
CA GLY A 33 -6.17 -12.40 2.57
C GLY A 33 -5.66 -11.11 1.90
N MET A 34 -4.99 -10.23 2.64
CA MET A 34 -4.53 -8.92 2.19
C MET A 34 -3.23 -8.94 1.37
N GLY A 35 -2.39 -9.96 1.55
CA GLY A 35 -1.11 -10.09 0.85
C GLY A 35 -1.26 -10.11 -0.67
N GLU A 36 -0.44 -9.31 -1.34
CA GLU A 36 -0.33 -9.27 -2.82
C GLU A 36 -1.65 -8.87 -3.51
N LYS A 37 -2.55 -8.17 -2.79
CA LYS A 37 -3.92 -7.88 -3.25
C LYS A 37 -3.98 -7.23 -4.64
N THR A 38 -3.07 -6.32 -4.99
CA THR A 38 -3.11 -5.63 -6.30
C THR A 38 -2.95 -6.56 -7.50
N ILE A 39 -2.32 -7.72 -7.33
CA ILE A 39 -2.19 -8.74 -8.41
C ILE A 39 -3.55 -9.30 -8.84
N ARG A 40 -4.56 -9.22 -7.99
CA ARG A 40 -5.91 -9.70 -8.32
C ARG A 40 -6.63 -8.76 -9.31
N TYR A 41 -6.08 -7.56 -9.51
CA TYR A 41 -6.71 -6.48 -10.27
C TYR A 41 -5.90 -6.07 -11.50
N LEU A 42 -5.05 -6.97 -12.02
CA LEU A 42 -4.11 -6.65 -13.10
C LEU A 42 -4.79 -6.14 -14.39
N GLU A 43 -6.00 -6.61 -14.69
CA GLU A 43 -6.77 -6.10 -15.82
C GLU A 43 -7.10 -4.61 -15.67
N THR A 44 -7.46 -4.17 -14.46
CA THR A 44 -7.64 -2.74 -14.16
C THR A 44 -6.31 -1.98 -14.29
N TRP A 45 -5.20 -2.58 -13.83
CA TRP A 45 -3.87 -1.97 -13.94
C TRP A 45 -3.39 -1.77 -15.38
N LYS A 46 -3.90 -2.51 -16.38
CA LYS A 46 -3.65 -2.22 -17.80
C LYS A 46 -4.14 -0.84 -18.22
N LEU A 47 -5.21 -0.32 -17.62
CA LEU A 47 -5.83 0.97 -17.95
C LEU A 47 -4.93 2.19 -17.65
N VAL A 48 -3.85 1.98 -16.88
CA VAL A 48 -2.82 2.96 -16.53
C VAL A 48 -1.42 2.50 -16.92
N LYS A 49 -1.29 1.46 -17.75
CA LYS A 49 0.00 0.83 -18.13
C LYS A 49 0.83 0.37 -16.92
N GLY A 50 0.17 -0.01 -15.82
CA GLY A 50 0.82 -0.40 -14.57
C GLY A 50 0.95 -1.91 -14.35
N MET A 51 0.42 -2.74 -15.26
CA MET A 51 0.38 -4.21 -15.11
C MET A 51 1.76 -4.81 -14.80
N GLU A 52 2.79 -4.51 -15.61
CA GLU A 52 4.14 -5.07 -15.42
C GLU A 52 4.75 -4.64 -14.08
N PHE A 53 4.54 -3.37 -13.70
CA PHE A 53 5.03 -2.84 -12.44
C PHE A 53 4.39 -3.55 -11.24
N ILE A 54 3.09 -3.80 -11.28
CA ILE A 54 2.35 -4.47 -10.20
C ILE A 54 2.65 -5.95 -10.14
N GLN A 55 2.85 -6.61 -11.28
CA GLN A 55 3.28 -8.02 -11.34
C GLN A 55 4.68 -8.20 -10.78
N LYS A 56 5.61 -7.30 -11.10
CA LYS A 56 6.98 -7.34 -10.56
C LYS A 56 7.00 -6.96 -9.08
N GLY A 57 6.22 -5.94 -8.71
CA GLY A 57 6.10 -5.40 -7.37
C GLY A 57 7.40 -4.85 -6.81
N PHE A 58 7.60 -5.03 -5.50
CA PHE A 58 8.78 -4.63 -4.77
C PHE A 58 9.98 -5.51 -5.11
N PHE A 59 11.08 -4.89 -5.57
CA PHE A 59 12.31 -5.59 -5.89
C PHE A 59 13.53 -4.87 -5.33
N LEU A 60 14.60 -5.62 -5.14
CA LEU A 60 15.91 -5.16 -4.70
C LEU A 60 16.83 -5.01 -5.92
N LEU A 61 17.60 -3.93 -5.97
CA LEU A 61 18.67 -3.75 -6.96
C LEU A 61 20.00 -3.80 -6.23
N PHE A 62 20.76 -4.88 -6.36
CA PHE A 62 22.06 -4.98 -5.71
C PHE A 62 23.07 -3.99 -6.30
N LYS A 63 23.95 -3.44 -5.47
CA LYS A 63 24.96 -2.46 -5.91
C LYS A 63 25.95 -3.06 -6.91
N ASN A 64 26.32 -4.32 -6.72
CA ASN A 64 27.25 -5.08 -7.57
C ASN A 64 27.10 -6.59 -7.30
N GLU A 65 27.74 -7.41 -8.12
CA GLU A 65 27.71 -8.89 -8.01
C GLU A 65 28.22 -9.42 -6.66
N ASP A 66 29.12 -8.70 -6.00
CA ASP A 66 29.65 -9.09 -4.68
C ASP A 66 28.73 -8.73 -3.51
N SER A 67 27.67 -7.96 -3.75
CA SER A 67 26.70 -7.55 -2.72
C SER A 67 26.01 -8.76 -2.10
N GLU A 68 25.63 -9.74 -2.93
CA GLU A 68 25.03 -10.98 -2.44
C GLU A 68 26.01 -11.79 -1.61
N LYS A 69 27.27 -11.89 -2.05
CA LYS A 69 28.33 -12.64 -1.34
C LYS A 69 28.55 -12.06 0.07
N ARG A 70 28.64 -10.73 0.20
CA ARG A 70 28.81 -10.05 1.50
C ARG A 70 27.66 -10.32 2.47
N LEU A 71 26.44 -10.48 1.96
CA LEU A 71 25.29 -10.88 2.78
C LEU A 71 25.40 -12.34 3.21
N GLN A 72 25.77 -13.25 2.29
CA GLN A 72 25.95 -14.67 2.62
C GLN A 72 27.04 -14.90 3.68
N GLU A 73 28.15 -14.16 3.61
CA GLU A 73 29.24 -14.24 4.60
C GLU A 73 28.81 -13.83 6.02
N ARG A 74 27.77 -13.01 6.12
CA ARG A 74 27.22 -12.50 7.39
C ARG A 74 25.89 -13.14 7.75
N LEU A 75 25.51 -14.22 7.05
CA LEU A 75 24.23 -14.86 7.25
C LEU A 75 24.16 -15.44 8.66
N GLY A 76 23.19 -14.96 9.44
CA GLY A 76 22.96 -15.42 10.80
C GLY A 76 21.53 -15.15 11.21
N ILE A 77 20.92 -16.08 11.92
CA ILE A 77 19.56 -15.93 12.44
C ILE A 77 19.55 -14.79 13.46
N CYS A 78 18.59 -13.88 13.33
CA CYS A 78 18.36 -12.77 14.24
C CYS A 78 17.07 -13.02 15.03
N PRO A 79 17.13 -13.63 16.22
CA PRO A 79 15.95 -13.86 17.02
C PRO A 79 15.33 -12.54 17.49
N PHE A 80 14.02 -12.56 17.73
CA PHE A 80 13.32 -11.41 18.30
C PHE A 80 13.91 -11.06 19.68
N SER A 81 14.06 -9.76 19.93
CA SER A 81 14.51 -9.22 21.22
C SER A 81 13.58 -8.09 21.63
N GLY A 82 12.93 -8.24 22.79
CA GLY A 82 11.96 -7.28 23.30
C GLY A 82 11.41 -7.69 24.67
N SER A 83 10.64 -6.80 25.27
CA SER A 83 9.89 -7.07 26.50
C SER A 83 8.79 -8.13 26.28
N ARG A 84 8.28 -8.70 27.37
CA ARG A 84 7.19 -9.69 27.30
C ARG A 84 5.94 -9.16 26.60
N VAL A 85 5.64 -7.86 26.77
CA VAL A 85 4.49 -7.22 26.10
C VAL A 85 4.73 -7.12 24.60
N GLU A 86 5.94 -6.75 24.19
CA GLU A 86 6.31 -6.66 22.76
C GLU A 86 6.35 -8.04 22.10
N GLU A 87 6.78 -9.08 22.81
CA GLU A 87 6.78 -10.46 22.34
C GLU A 87 5.36 -10.97 22.08
N ILE A 88 4.41 -10.69 22.98
CA ILE A 88 2.99 -11.03 22.80
C ILE A 88 2.44 -10.29 21.57
N ALA A 89 2.66 -8.97 21.49
CA ALA A 89 2.22 -8.16 20.36
C ALA A 89 2.87 -8.60 19.02
N HIS A 90 4.13 -9.02 19.05
CA HIS A 90 4.84 -9.56 17.91
C HIS A 90 4.19 -10.86 17.42
N THR A 91 3.89 -11.76 18.35
CA THR A 91 3.22 -13.04 18.07
C THR A 91 1.85 -12.81 17.42
N GLU A 92 1.01 -11.95 18.00
CA GLU A 92 -0.29 -11.60 17.45
C GLU A 92 -0.19 -11.06 16.01
N LYS A 93 0.81 -10.20 15.77
CA LYS A 93 1.05 -9.64 14.43
C LYS A 93 1.59 -10.66 13.44
N TRP A 94 2.47 -11.56 13.88
CA TRP A 94 2.94 -12.66 13.05
C TRP A 94 1.79 -13.57 12.62
N GLU A 95 0.89 -13.94 13.53
CA GLU A 95 -0.29 -14.75 13.19
C GLU A 95 -1.23 -14.03 12.21
N GLU A 96 -1.46 -12.74 12.41
CA GLU A 96 -2.24 -11.91 11.49
C GLU A 96 -1.62 -11.89 10.09
N GLU A 97 -0.33 -11.60 9.99
CA GLU A 97 0.38 -11.57 8.70
C GLU A 97 0.36 -12.94 8.00
N LEU A 98 0.43 -14.04 8.75
CA LEU A 98 0.35 -15.39 8.19
C LEU A 98 -1.06 -15.70 7.67
N ARG A 99 -2.11 -15.37 8.44
CA ARG A 99 -3.52 -15.53 8.01
C ARG A 99 -3.83 -14.70 6.77
N GLU A 100 -3.29 -13.48 6.71
CA GLU A 100 -3.47 -12.55 5.59
C GLU A 100 -2.58 -12.85 4.38
N LYS A 101 -1.76 -13.92 4.43
CA LYS A 101 -0.81 -14.34 3.39
C LYS A 101 0.22 -13.27 3.02
N ILE A 102 0.56 -12.41 3.97
CA ILE A 102 1.61 -11.38 3.85
C ILE A 102 2.99 -12.03 3.95
N ILE A 103 3.09 -13.06 4.79
CA ILE A 103 4.29 -13.88 5.01
C ILE A 103 3.98 -15.35 4.71
N GLU A 104 5.01 -16.13 4.47
CA GLU A 104 4.93 -17.59 4.35
C GLU A 104 6.09 -18.26 5.08
N GLN A 105 5.85 -19.46 5.61
CA GLN A 105 6.90 -20.27 6.22
C GLN A 105 7.78 -20.87 5.12
N ILE A 106 9.09 -20.88 5.35
CA ILE A 106 10.08 -21.51 4.47
C ILE A 106 11.04 -22.37 5.29
N HIS A 107 11.81 -23.21 4.60
CA HIS A 107 12.96 -23.88 5.21
C HIS A 107 14.13 -22.90 5.37
N SER A 108 14.95 -23.10 6.40
CA SER A 108 16.11 -22.25 6.71
C SER A 108 17.08 -22.11 5.55
N GLU A 109 17.27 -23.17 4.77
CA GLU A 109 18.21 -23.25 3.65
C GLU A 109 17.74 -22.42 2.44
N GLN A 110 16.46 -22.04 2.41
CA GLN A 110 15.90 -21.19 1.36
C GLN A 110 16.15 -19.71 1.63
N ALA A 111 16.41 -19.31 2.89
CA ALA A 111 16.67 -17.93 3.24
C ALA A 111 18.06 -17.50 2.72
N LYS A 112 18.10 -16.36 2.05
CA LYS A 112 19.35 -15.75 1.57
C LYS A 112 19.87 -14.66 2.50
N TRP A 113 19.00 -14.08 3.34
CA TRP A 113 19.36 -13.09 4.34
C TRP A 113 18.30 -13.04 5.43
N PHE A 114 18.72 -12.95 6.69
CA PHE A 114 17.83 -12.77 7.83
C PHE A 114 17.83 -11.32 8.28
N ASN A 115 16.65 -10.75 8.43
CA ASN A 115 16.45 -9.41 8.96
C ASN A 115 15.82 -9.53 10.36
N PRO A 116 16.28 -8.75 11.34
CA PRO A 116 15.57 -8.59 12.60
C PRO A 116 14.14 -8.08 12.35
N THR A 117 13.23 -8.43 13.24
CA THR A 117 11.91 -7.81 13.30
C THR A 117 11.69 -7.23 14.68
N PHE A 118 11.00 -6.08 14.74
CA PHE A 118 10.63 -5.44 15.99
C PHE A 118 9.22 -4.87 15.89
N ILE A 119 8.66 -4.49 17.03
CA ILE A 119 7.30 -3.96 17.14
C ILE A 119 7.37 -2.53 17.65
N ILE A 120 6.54 -1.65 17.10
CA ILE A 120 6.38 -0.27 17.57
C ILE A 120 4.92 0.00 17.96
N PRO A 121 4.67 0.82 19.00
CA PRO A 121 3.32 1.20 19.36
C PRO A 121 2.70 2.14 18.32
N LYS A 122 1.39 2.03 18.17
CA LYS A 122 0.52 2.91 17.39
C LYS A 122 -0.51 3.57 18.32
N PRO A 123 -1.16 4.66 17.86
CA PRO A 123 -2.34 5.19 18.54
C PRO A 123 -3.38 4.09 18.83
N HIS A 124 -4.11 4.26 19.93
CA HIS A 124 -5.15 3.32 20.41
C HIS A 124 -4.63 1.93 20.77
N GLN A 125 -3.44 1.84 21.40
CA GLN A 125 -2.85 0.59 21.89
C GLN A 125 -2.66 -0.49 20.81
N LYS A 126 -2.61 -0.09 19.54
CA LYS A 126 -2.28 -1.00 18.45
C LYS A 126 -0.77 -1.13 18.35
N TRP A 127 -0.31 -2.23 17.75
CA TRP A 127 1.10 -2.48 17.49
C TRP A 127 1.36 -2.59 15.98
N ARG A 128 2.59 -2.33 15.56
CA ARG A 128 3.02 -2.48 14.16
C ARG A 128 4.34 -3.22 14.12
N LYS A 129 4.38 -4.34 13.38
CA LYS A 129 5.61 -5.08 13.12
C LYS A 129 6.42 -4.38 12.02
N ILE A 130 7.72 -4.28 12.23
CA ILE A 130 8.68 -3.66 11.31
C ILE A 130 9.76 -4.69 11.01
N LEU A 131 10.11 -4.83 9.74
CA LEU A 131 11.29 -5.56 9.29
C LEU A 131 12.48 -4.59 9.27
N ASP A 132 13.51 -4.84 10.08
CA ASP A 132 14.72 -4.02 10.03
C ASP A 132 15.59 -4.43 8.84
N ALA A 133 15.34 -3.80 7.69
CA ALA A 133 16.12 -4.01 6.48
C ALA A 133 17.38 -3.13 6.41
N SER A 134 17.77 -2.44 7.49
CA SER A 134 18.86 -1.44 7.44
C SER A 134 20.20 -2.04 7.01
N ALA A 135 20.52 -3.26 7.45
CA ALA A 135 21.73 -3.96 7.04
C ALA A 135 21.67 -4.39 5.56
N LEU A 136 20.53 -4.94 5.13
CA LEU A 136 20.29 -5.32 3.74
C LEU A 136 20.43 -4.10 2.81
N ILE A 137 19.83 -2.97 3.16
CA ILE A 137 19.80 -1.74 2.34
C ILE A 137 21.21 -1.23 2.04
N LYS A 138 22.21 -1.50 2.89
CA LYS A 138 23.61 -1.12 2.61
C LYS A 138 24.17 -1.78 1.34
N GLU A 139 23.60 -2.91 0.93
CA GLU A 139 23.99 -3.66 -0.26
C GLU A 139 23.07 -3.40 -1.47
N ILE A 140 22.02 -2.59 -1.28
CA ILE A 140 21.04 -2.25 -2.31
C ILE A 140 21.30 -0.83 -2.85
N GLN A 141 21.11 -0.65 -4.15
CA GLN A 141 21.18 0.64 -4.82
C GLN A 141 20.09 1.57 -4.30
N THR A 142 20.48 2.79 -3.95
CA THR A 142 19.55 3.82 -3.49
C THR A 142 18.85 4.47 -4.68
N ILE A 143 17.58 4.15 -4.87
CA ILE A 143 16.73 4.85 -5.84
C ILE A 143 16.24 6.14 -5.17
N HIS A 144 16.69 7.28 -5.68
CA HIS A 144 16.25 8.58 -5.19
C HIS A 144 14.84 8.85 -5.71
N PHE A 145 13.88 8.97 -4.80
CA PHE A 145 12.51 9.37 -5.11
C PHE A 145 12.16 10.56 -4.22
N LYS A 146 11.74 11.66 -4.85
CA LYS A 146 11.34 12.87 -4.13
C LYS A 146 9.82 12.82 -3.94
N MET A 147 9.40 12.62 -2.70
CA MET A 147 8.02 12.89 -2.33
C MET A 147 7.78 14.39 -2.26
N ASN A 148 6.55 14.83 -2.60
CA ASN A 148 6.14 16.21 -2.33
C ASN A 148 6.12 16.41 -0.81
N GLY A 149 6.81 17.44 -0.33
CA GLY A 149 6.82 17.79 1.09
C GLY A 149 5.48 18.38 1.53
N THR A 150 5.22 18.36 2.84
CA THR A 150 4.02 18.97 3.47
C THR A 150 3.84 20.44 3.11
N ASP A 151 4.93 21.16 2.88
CA ASP A 151 4.88 22.58 2.50
C ASP A 151 4.23 22.79 1.13
N GLN A 152 4.51 21.89 0.17
CA GLN A 152 3.88 21.94 -1.16
C GLN A 152 2.38 21.63 -1.11
N VAL A 153 1.92 20.89 -0.09
CA VAL A 153 0.49 20.60 0.13
C VAL A 153 -0.24 21.88 0.52
N ARG A 154 0.37 22.71 1.37
CA ARG A 154 -0.23 23.97 1.86
C ARG A 154 -0.45 24.99 0.73
N ASP A 155 0.50 25.09 -0.20
CA ASP A 155 0.45 26.08 -1.28
C ASP A 155 -0.63 25.77 -2.33
N LEU A 156 -1.10 24.52 -2.41
CA LEU A 156 -2.14 24.08 -3.34
C LEU A 156 -3.56 24.29 -2.81
N ILE A 157 -3.72 24.51 -1.50
CA ILE A 157 -5.00 24.75 -0.83
C ILE A 157 -5.41 26.21 -1.05
N ARG A 158 -6.63 26.43 -1.56
CA ARG A 158 -7.20 27.76 -1.73
C ARG A 158 -8.22 28.04 -0.63
N LYS A 159 -8.34 29.31 -0.24
CA LYS A 159 -9.40 29.76 0.66
C LYS A 159 -10.75 29.41 0.06
N GLY A 160 -11.61 28.74 0.84
CA GLY A 160 -12.94 28.32 0.41
C GLY A 160 -12.99 26.95 -0.29
N ASP A 161 -11.86 26.25 -0.43
CA ASP A 161 -11.89 24.84 -0.80
C ASP A 161 -12.60 24.04 0.32
N TRP A 162 -13.58 23.24 -0.07
CA TRP A 162 -14.03 22.12 0.74
C TRP A 162 -12.99 21.00 0.64
N ALA A 163 -12.85 20.24 1.72
CA ALA A 163 -11.90 19.16 1.84
C ALA A 163 -12.55 17.85 2.27
N SER A 164 -12.16 16.76 1.62
CA SER A 164 -12.45 15.38 2.00
C SER A 164 -11.13 14.60 2.09
N SER A 165 -11.09 13.55 2.90
CA SER A 165 -9.90 12.70 3.03
C SER A 165 -10.23 11.22 2.83
N ILE A 166 -9.29 10.51 2.20
CA ILE A 166 -9.33 9.05 2.04
C ILE A 166 -8.04 8.47 2.65
N ASP A 167 -8.17 7.57 3.63
CA ASP A 167 -7.07 6.81 4.23
C ASP A 167 -7.05 5.40 3.63
N LEU A 168 -5.90 5.01 3.08
CA LEU A 168 -5.72 3.67 2.55
C LEU A 168 -5.15 2.72 3.61
N LYS A 169 -5.83 1.60 3.82
CA LYS A 169 -5.48 0.62 4.85
C LYS A 169 -4.34 -0.28 4.38
N SER A 170 -3.27 -0.36 5.18
CA SER A 170 -2.22 -1.40 5.08
C SER A 170 -1.60 -1.54 3.69
N VAL A 171 -1.48 -0.43 2.97
CA VAL A 171 -1.15 -0.41 1.54
C VAL A 171 0.15 -1.07 1.14
N PHE A 172 1.15 -1.07 2.03
CA PHE A 172 2.43 -1.72 1.76
C PHE A 172 2.23 -3.20 1.42
N HIS A 173 1.36 -3.89 2.16
CA HIS A 173 1.12 -5.33 1.99
C HIS A 173 0.26 -5.67 0.76
N HIS A 174 -0.29 -4.68 0.06
CA HIS A 174 -1.01 -4.95 -1.18
C HIS A 174 -0.06 -5.26 -2.34
N LEU A 175 1.17 -4.74 -2.33
CA LEU A 175 2.17 -5.00 -3.38
C LEU A 175 2.93 -6.30 -3.09
N ILE A 176 3.15 -7.10 -4.13
CA ILE A 176 3.98 -8.31 -4.07
C ILE A 176 5.46 -7.95 -3.88
N VAL A 177 6.21 -8.85 -3.26
CA VAL A 177 7.68 -8.90 -3.35
C VAL A 177 8.06 -9.81 -4.51
N TYR A 178 8.89 -9.30 -5.42
CA TYR A 178 9.43 -10.04 -6.55
C TYR A 178 9.96 -11.41 -6.08
N PRO A 179 9.40 -12.54 -6.55
CA PRO A 179 9.62 -13.85 -5.92
C PRO A 179 11.09 -14.23 -5.71
N PRO A 180 12.02 -14.00 -6.66
CA PRO A 180 13.45 -14.25 -6.47
C PRO A 180 14.11 -13.46 -5.32
N HIS A 181 13.49 -12.37 -4.86
CA HIS A 181 14.01 -11.53 -3.80
C HIS A 181 13.40 -11.77 -2.41
N ARG A 182 12.31 -12.57 -2.32
CA ARG A 182 11.69 -12.91 -1.03
C ARG A 182 12.67 -13.55 -0.04
N PRO A 183 13.59 -14.44 -0.47
CA PRO A 183 14.61 -15.00 0.43
C PRO A 183 15.50 -13.96 1.13
N TYR A 184 15.64 -12.75 0.60
CA TYR A 184 16.42 -11.68 1.25
C TYR A 184 15.60 -10.90 2.30
N LEU A 185 14.28 -11.09 2.30
CA LEU A 185 13.34 -10.51 3.26
C LEU A 185 12.86 -11.58 4.25
N ALA A 186 13.73 -12.54 4.56
CA ALA A 186 13.45 -13.57 5.55
C ALA A 186 13.69 -13.05 6.97
N PHE A 187 13.00 -13.65 7.93
CA PHE A 187 13.16 -13.40 9.36
C PHE A 187 12.83 -14.68 10.13
N GLU A 188 13.33 -14.75 11.36
CA GLU A 188 12.99 -15.82 12.29
C GLU A 188 11.89 -15.34 13.25
N ALA A 189 10.95 -16.22 13.53
CA ALA A 189 9.96 -16.04 14.59
C ALA A 189 9.55 -17.41 15.14
N MET A 190 9.47 -17.53 16.47
CA MET A 190 8.95 -18.72 17.15
C MET A 190 9.66 -20.03 16.78
N GLY A 191 10.98 -19.98 16.59
CA GLY A 191 11.83 -21.11 16.21
C GLY A 191 11.67 -21.53 14.74
N LYS A 192 11.03 -20.71 13.91
CA LYS A 192 10.73 -21.02 12.50
C LYS A 192 11.12 -19.86 11.59
N VAL A 193 11.41 -20.17 10.33
CA VAL A 193 11.81 -19.18 9.32
C VAL A 193 10.63 -18.82 8.44
N TYR A 194 10.47 -17.52 8.22
CA TYR A 194 9.44 -16.94 7.37
C TYR A 194 10.07 -15.98 6.38
N GLN A 195 9.39 -15.77 5.25
CA GLN A 195 9.73 -14.70 4.31
C GLN A 195 8.51 -13.85 3.99
N TYR A 196 8.76 -12.59 3.63
CA TYR A 196 7.71 -11.71 3.12
C TYR A 196 7.35 -12.05 1.67
N ARG A 197 6.06 -12.27 1.45
CA ARG A 197 5.44 -12.39 0.13
C ARG A 197 4.95 -11.05 -0.40
N ALA A 198 4.40 -10.25 0.51
CA ALA A 198 3.98 -8.90 0.25
C ALA A 198 4.98 -7.90 0.86
N MET A 199 5.06 -6.70 0.29
CA MET A 199 6.09 -5.74 0.62
C MET A 199 6.03 -5.37 2.12
N PRO A 200 7.15 -5.53 2.85
CA PRO A 200 7.20 -5.26 4.29
C PRO A 200 7.29 -3.76 4.59
N LEU A 201 6.89 -3.43 5.83
CA LEU A 201 7.23 -2.16 6.47
C LEU A 201 8.68 -2.21 6.96
N GLY A 202 9.37 -1.06 6.95
CA GLY A 202 10.73 -0.95 7.49
C GLY A 202 11.85 -0.94 6.45
N THR A 203 11.53 -0.99 5.16
CA THR A 203 12.51 -0.69 4.11
C THR A 203 12.39 0.76 3.67
N GLN A 204 13.52 1.43 3.46
CA GLN A 204 13.55 2.79 2.90
C GLN A 204 13.02 2.85 1.46
N LEU A 205 12.95 1.71 0.77
CA LEU A 205 12.48 1.60 -0.60
C LEU A 205 10.96 1.43 -0.69
N SER A 206 10.31 0.85 0.32
CA SER A 206 8.87 0.53 0.30
C SER A 206 7.99 1.75 0.00
N PRO A 207 8.23 2.95 0.58
CA PRO A 207 7.46 4.14 0.25
C PRO A 207 7.55 4.55 -1.22
N ASN A 208 8.69 4.34 -1.88
CA ASN A 208 8.90 4.74 -3.28
C ASN A 208 8.06 3.87 -4.21
N PHE A 209 8.03 2.56 -3.98
CA PHE A 209 7.22 1.63 -4.76
C PHE A 209 5.72 1.92 -4.61
N LEU A 210 5.29 2.15 -3.38
CA LEU A 210 3.90 2.54 -3.09
C LEU A 210 3.53 3.86 -3.77
N ALA A 211 4.39 4.87 -3.67
CA ALA A 211 4.15 6.17 -4.28
C ALA A 211 4.09 6.08 -5.81
N GLN A 212 4.94 5.27 -6.45
CA GLN A 212 4.86 5.00 -7.89
C GLN A 212 3.55 4.30 -8.26
N ALA A 213 3.13 3.27 -7.52
CA ALA A 213 1.88 2.56 -7.77
C ALA A 213 0.66 3.51 -7.69
N LEU A 214 0.58 4.31 -6.61
CA LEU A 214 -0.49 5.29 -6.44
C LEU A 214 -0.43 6.38 -7.51
N ALA A 215 0.75 6.85 -7.87
CA ALA A 215 0.91 7.89 -8.89
C ALA A 215 0.34 7.46 -10.25
N MET A 216 0.45 6.18 -10.65
CA MET A 216 -0.12 5.69 -11.91
C MET A 216 -1.64 5.88 -11.97
N VAL A 217 -2.34 5.61 -10.88
CA VAL A 217 -3.81 5.76 -10.77
C VAL A 217 -4.19 7.23 -10.61
N LEU A 218 -3.57 7.92 -9.64
CA LEU A 218 -3.90 9.30 -9.31
C LEU A 218 -3.59 10.28 -10.46
N THR A 219 -2.56 10.03 -11.26
CA THR A 219 -2.22 10.87 -12.43
C THR A 219 -3.36 10.86 -13.46
N LYS A 220 -3.97 9.69 -13.70
CA LYS A 220 -5.12 9.60 -14.60
C LYS A 220 -6.34 10.31 -14.01
N ILE A 221 -6.63 10.11 -12.73
CA ILE A 221 -7.74 10.81 -12.05
C ILE A 221 -7.56 12.34 -12.16
N ARG A 222 -6.35 12.85 -11.85
CA ARG A 222 -6.04 14.29 -11.95
C ARG A 222 -6.18 14.86 -13.36
N ARG A 223 -5.97 14.06 -14.40
CA ARG A 223 -6.11 14.49 -15.79
C ARG A 223 -7.57 14.59 -16.23
N GLU A 224 -8.41 13.68 -15.75
CA GLU A 224 -9.81 13.55 -16.18
C GLU A 224 -10.81 14.17 -15.17
N SER A 225 -10.32 14.81 -14.10
CA SER A 225 -11.14 15.38 -13.03
C SER A 225 -10.72 16.81 -12.69
N ASP A 226 -11.71 17.60 -12.28
CA ASP A 226 -11.57 18.95 -11.76
C ASP A 226 -11.17 19.00 -10.26
N ILE A 227 -11.07 17.83 -9.60
CA ILE A 227 -10.71 17.72 -8.19
C ILE A 227 -9.19 17.84 -7.99
N LYS A 228 -8.79 18.72 -7.07
CA LYS A 228 -7.41 18.81 -6.61
C LYS A 228 -7.13 17.63 -5.66
N ILE A 229 -6.16 16.78 -5.99
CA ILE A 229 -5.78 15.61 -5.19
C ILE A 229 -4.35 15.73 -4.73
N LEU A 230 -4.17 15.82 -3.41
CA LEU A 230 -2.88 15.78 -2.73
C LEU A 230 -2.75 14.41 -2.06
N ASN A 231 -1.55 13.83 -2.11
CA ASN A 231 -1.30 12.52 -1.50
C ASN A 231 0.00 12.55 -0.72
N TYR A 232 -0.01 11.95 0.46
CA TYR A 232 1.16 11.72 1.28
C TYR A 232 1.16 10.26 1.70
N VAL A 233 2.01 9.46 1.06
CA VAL A 233 2.02 7.99 1.20
C VAL A 233 0.61 7.42 0.99
N ASP A 234 -0.08 6.99 2.04
CA ASP A 234 -1.39 6.36 2.09
C ASP A 234 -2.57 7.32 2.31
N ASP A 235 -2.30 8.57 2.68
CA ASP A 235 -3.31 9.59 2.95
C ASP A 235 -3.57 10.45 1.72
N LEU A 236 -4.84 10.54 1.30
CA LEU A 236 -5.29 11.38 0.18
C LEU A 236 -6.16 12.52 0.69
N LEU A 237 -5.84 13.75 0.27
CA LEU A 237 -6.66 14.95 0.49
C LEU A 237 -7.25 15.41 -0.84
N LEU A 238 -8.57 15.53 -0.87
CA LEU A 238 -9.34 15.92 -2.05
C LEU A 238 -9.96 17.29 -1.80
N LEU A 239 -9.78 18.21 -2.75
CA LEU A 239 -10.16 19.62 -2.59
C LEU A 239 -10.96 20.11 -3.79
N HIS A 240 -12.03 20.86 -3.51
CA HIS A 240 -12.86 21.51 -4.54
C HIS A 240 -13.74 22.62 -3.95
N LEU A 241 -14.06 23.65 -4.76
CA LEU A 241 -14.89 24.79 -4.31
C LEU A 241 -16.38 24.43 -4.14
N ASN A 242 -16.86 23.47 -4.91
CA ASN A 242 -18.24 22.98 -4.80
C ASN A 242 -18.29 21.72 -3.92
N LYS A 243 -18.99 21.83 -2.78
CA LYS A 243 -19.17 20.78 -1.78
C LYS A 243 -19.82 19.51 -2.35
N GLU A 244 -20.95 19.64 -3.04
CA GLU A 244 -21.70 18.50 -3.58
C GLU A 244 -20.90 17.76 -4.66
N ARG A 245 -20.19 18.51 -5.51
CA ARG A 245 -19.27 17.94 -6.50
C ARG A 245 -18.15 17.14 -5.83
N LEU A 246 -17.53 17.69 -4.78
CA LEU A 246 -16.47 17.02 -4.03
C LEU A 246 -16.95 15.72 -3.37
N ARG A 247 -18.12 15.75 -2.72
CA ARG A 247 -18.71 14.56 -2.09
C ARG A 247 -18.92 13.45 -3.11
N LYS A 248 -19.52 13.77 -4.26
CA LYS A 248 -19.75 12.81 -5.35
C LYS A 248 -18.44 12.24 -5.90
N GLN A 249 -17.47 13.12 -6.18
CA GLN A 249 -16.17 12.69 -6.72
C GLN A 249 -15.35 11.88 -5.71
N THR A 250 -15.45 12.18 -4.42
CA THR A 250 -14.79 11.39 -3.36
C THR A 250 -15.26 9.94 -3.42
N LEU A 251 -16.57 9.70 -3.49
CA LEU A 251 -17.12 8.34 -3.60
C LEU A 251 -16.70 7.63 -4.90
N ILE A 252 -16.62 8.36 -6.02
CA ILE A 252 -16.12 7.82 -7.29
C ILE A 252 -14.65 7.42 -7.18
N ILE A 253 -13.81 8.29 -6.61
CA ILE A 253 -12.38 8.03 -6.43
C ILE A 253 -12.16 6.84 -5.50
N MET A 254 -12.95 6.71 -4.43
CA MET A 254 -12.91 5.54 -3.55
C MET A 254 -13.18 4.24 -4.33
N LYS A 255 -14.26 4.20 -5.11
CA LYS A 255 -14.58 3.04 -5.98
C LYS A 255 -13.48 2.75 -6.99
N ILE A 256 -12.88 3.80 -7.56
CA ILE A 256 -11.74 3.64 -8.47
C ILE A 256 -10.59 2.95 -7.73
N LEU A 257 -10.17 3.46 -6.57
CA LEU A 257 -9.07 2.89 -5.80
C LEU A 257 -9.34 1.43 -5.42
N GLU A 258 -10.57 1.09 -5.02
CA GLU A 258 -10.98 -0.29 -4.73
C GLU A 258 -10.89 -1.21 -5.96
N ALA A 259 -11.29 -0.73 -7.14
CA ALA A 259 -11.17 -1.47 -8.40
C ALA A 259 -9.71 -1.66 -8.87
N PHE A 260 -8.77 -0.86 -8.35
CA PHE A 260 -7.33 -1.09 -8.50
C PHE A 260 -6.75 -1.99 -7.39
N GLY A 261 -7.60 -2.48 -6.48
CA GLY A 261 -7.22 -3.40 -5.41
C GLY A 261 -6.76 -2.73 -4.12
N TRP A 262 -6.89 -1.41 -4.00
CA TRP A 262 -6.62 -0.72 -2.74
C TRP A 262 -7.72 -1.00 -1.71
N THR A 263 -7.36 -0.99 -0.43
CA THR A 263 -8.30 -1.16 0.69
C THR A 263 -8.46 0.18 1.36
N ILE A 264 -9.70 0.61 1.60
CA ILE A 264 -10.00 1.90 2.22
C ILE A 264 -10.31 1.68 3.70
N ALA A 265 -9.70 2.48 4.58
CA ALA A 265 -10.06 2.54 6.00
C ALA A 265 -11.27 3.48 6.16
N GLN A 266 -12.47 2.96 5.91
CA GLN A 266 -13.71 3.74 5.90
C GLN A 266 -13.90 4.56 7.19
N GLU A 267 -13.54 3.99 8.33
CA GLU A 267 -13.64 4.61 9.66
C GLU A 267 -12.74 5.85 9.85
N LYS A 268 -11.74 6.02 8.98
CA LYS A 268 -10.80 7.16 9.03
C LYS A 268 -11.01 8.16 7.88
N CYS A 269 -11.88 7.85 6.93
CA CYS A 269 -12.14 8.72 5.78
C CYS A 269 -13.09 9.86 6.18
N GLN A 270 -12.79 11.08 5.74
CA GLN A 270 -13.71 12.20 5.82
C GLN A 270 -14.43 12.37 4.48
N ILE A 271 -15.52 11.63 4.28
CA ILE A 271 -16.29 11.63 3.03
C ILE A 271 -17.10 12.93 2.90
N GLU A 272 -17.81 13.31 3.96
CA GLU A 272 -18.58 14.56 3.98
C GLU A 272 -17.62 15.75 3.97
N PRO A 273 -17.63 16.61 2.93
CA PRO A 273 -16.61 17.64 2.84
C PRO A 273 -16.73 18.70 3.93
N LYS A 274 -15.57 19.15 4.45
CA LYS A 274 -15.46 20.18 5.50
C LYS A 274 -14.54 21.31 5.05
N LEU A 275 -14.75 22.52 5.59
CA LEU A 275 -13.84 23.65 5.38
C LEU A 275 -12.58 23.57 6.26
N GLN A 276 -12.63 22.77 7.32
CA GLN A 276 -11.52 22.50 8.23
C GLN A 276 -11.34 21.00 8.34
N ILE A 277 -10.12 20.54 8.10
CA ILE A 277 -9.75 19.12 8.15
C ILE A 277 -8.35 18.99 8.77
N ASN A 278 -8.15 17.94 9.56
CA ASN A 278 -6.83 17.55 10.01
C ASN A 278 -6.24 16.62 8.95
N PHE A 279 -5.12 17.04 8.34
CA PHE A 279 -4.41 16.27 7.34
C PHE A 279 -2.91 16.43 7.58
N LEU A 280 -2.26 15.31 7.95
CA LEU A 280 -0.88 15.18 8.41
C LEU A 280 -0.60 15.80 9.78
#